data_AF-A0AAV1TXX8-F1
#
_entry.id   AF-A0AAV1TXX8-F1
#
_cell.length_a   1.000
_cell.length_b   1.000
_cell.length_c   1.000
_cell.angle_alpha   90.00
_cell.angle_beta   90.00
_cell.angle_gamma   90.00
#
_symmetry.space_group_name_H-M   'P 1'
#
loop_
_entity.id
_entity.type
_entity.pdbx_description
1 polymer ?
#
loop_
_entity_poly.entity_id
_entity_poly.type
_entity_poly.pdbx_seq_one_letter_code
_entity_poly.pdbx_strand_id
1 'polypeptide(L)'
;MTHFVPSGVIEKASLHDMIYAACPQCFTSMTLQLTSSGRPGTEVVRVQCSSCSRLSTRDELQFKYRLKLQLQFGVTIADAMMFDEVAESLLGVPAWRMKRELLPQYPNLPAVLEQLLVGLRVSFSYQQPPPKRTAKQGLFTRDLKIMKIEPLLPQLLPEPAALFALKFLQQHSSADLVHP
;
A
#
# COMPACT_ATOMS: atom_id res chain seq x y z
N MET A 1 -12.07 -19.34 3.64
CA MET A 1 -11.10 -20.06 4.49
C MET A 1 -9.84 -19.22 4.56
N THR A 2 -9.26 -19.06 5.75
CA THR A 2 -7.97 -18.37 5.93
C THR A 2 -6.86 -19.41 5.94
N HIS A 3 -5.82 -19.18 5.17
CA HIS A 3 -4.63 -20.02 5.08
C HIS A 3 -3.46 -19.32 5.77
N PHE A 4 -2.55 -20.09 6.35
CA PHE A 4 -1.34 -19.59 6.97
C PHE A 4 -0.11 -20.15 6.25
N VAL A 5 0.86 -19.27 5.99
CA VAL A 5 2.14 -19.59 5.38
C VAL A 5 3.24 -19.20 6.37
N PRO A 6 3.99 -20.16 6.91
CA PRO A 6 4.98 -19.88 7.94
C PRO A 6 6.24 -19.20 7.38
N SER A 7 6.50 -19.35 6.08
CA SER A 7 7.66 -18.74 5.42
C SER A 7 7.40 -18.52 3.93
N GLY A 8 7.53 -17.27 3.52
CA GLY A 8 7.59 -16.84 2.12
C GLY A 8 8.53 -15.65 1.97
N VAL A 9 8.68 -15.19 0.73
CA VAL A 9 9.53 -14.07 0.33
C VAL A 9 8.69 -13.10 -0.49
N ILE A 10 8.89 -11.80 -0.27
CA ILE A 10 8.36 -10.76 -1.14
C ILE A 10 9.28 -10.66 -2.36
N GLU A 11 8.80 -11.11 -3.52
CA GLU A 11 9.53 -11.05 -4.79
C GLU A 11 9.42 -9.67 -5.44
N LYS A 12 8.24 -9.06 -5.35
CA LYS A 12 7.96 -7.73 -5.90
C LYS A 12 7.02 -6.95 -4.99
N ALA A 13 7.21 -5.64 -4.95
CA ALA A 13 6.29 -4.69 -4.33
C ALA A 13 6.01 -3.55 -5.31
N SER A 14 4.75 -3.15 -5.43
CA SER A 14 4.33 -2.00 -6.24
C SER A 14 3.71 -0.96 -5.32
N LEU A 15 4.44 0.12 -5.07
CA LEU A 15 4.10 1.14 -4.07
C LEU A 15 3.72 2.51 -4.66
N HIS A 16 3.82 2.70 -5.97
CA HIS A 16 3.52 3.98 -6.62
C HIS A 16 2.05 4.43 -6.43
N ASP A 17 1.11 3.48 -6.43
CA ASP A 17 -0.32 3.72 -6.16
C ASP A 17 -0.79 3.08 -4.85
N MET A 18 0.09 3.02 -3.84
CA MET A 18 -0.19 2.30 -2.59
C MET A 18 -1.27 2.94 -1.72
N ILE A 19 -1.62 4.20 -1.96
CA ILE A 19 -2.64 4.92 -1.17
C ILE A 19 -3.71 5.48 -2.10
N TYR A 20 -4.96 5.25 -1.72
CA TYR A 20 -6.11 5.81 -2.41
C TYR A 20 -6.93 6.70 -1.46
N ALA A 21 -7.61 7.69 -2.03
CA ALA A 21 -8.59 8.48 -1.31
C ALA A 21 -9.91 7.70 -1.24
N ALA A 22 -10.51 7.64 -0.06
CA ALA A 22 -11.64 6.79 0.26
C ALA A 22 -12.78 7.59 0.90
N CYS A 23 -14.02 7.15 0.65
CA CYS A 23 -15.20 7.68 1.32
C CYS A 23 -15.09 7.52 2.85
N PRO A 24 -15.36 8.57 3.64
CA PRO A 24 -15.32 8.47 5.10
C PRO A 24 -16.42 7.57 5.69
N GLN A 25 -17.44 7.20 4.91
CA GLN A 25 -18.54 6.34 5.37
C GLN A 25 -18.37 4.86 5.01
N CYS A 26 -18.05 4.56 3.74
CA CYS A 26 -18.03 3.19 3.23
C CYS A 26 -16.68 2.74 2.67
N PHE A 27 -15.64 3.58 2.76
CA PHE A 27 -14.27 3.33 2.31
C PHE A 27 -14.10 2.96 0.82
N THR A 28 -15.15 3.14 0.02
CA THR A 28 -15.07 3.02 -1.44
C THR A 28 -14.11 4.07 -1.99
N SER A 29 -13.26 3.69 -2.94
CA SER A 29 -12.29 4.59 -3.57
C SER A 29 -13.00 5.73 -4.29
N MET A 30 -12.53 6.96 -4.05
CA MET A 30 -12.99 8.21 -4.65
C MET A 30 -11.86 8.91 -5.44
N THR A 31 -10.76 8.20 -5.70
CA THR A 31 -9.54 8.78 -6.30
C THR A 31 -9.76 9.35 -7.70
N LEU A 32 -10.55 8.66 -8.53
CA LEU A 32 -10.84 9.08 -9.92
C LEU A 32 -11.60 10.40 -10.03
N GLN A 33 -12.36 10.74 -8.99
CA GLN A 33 -13.24 11.92 -8.98
C GLN A 33 -12.49 13.17 -8.50
N LEU A 34 -11.33 12.99 -7.86
CA LEU A 34 -10.40 14.07 -7.50
C LEU A 34 -9.59 14.56 -8.70
N THR A 35 -9.29 13.69 -9.67
CA THR A 35 -8.50 14.04 -10.85
C THR A 35 -9.31 14.77 -11.93
N SER A 36 -10.66 14.70 -11.88
CA SER A 36 -11.55 15.26 -12.90
C SER A 36 -12.06 16.68 -12.61
N SER A 37 -11.85 17.22 -11.40
CA SER A 37 -12.37 18.52 -10.97
C SER A 37 -11.30 19.62 -11.09
N GLY A 38 -10.95 19.95 -12.33
CA GLY A 38 -9.95 20.98 -12.66
C GLY A 38 -10.57 22.30 -13.14
N ARG A 39 -10.84 23.23 -12.22
CA ARG A 39 -10.68 24.68 -12.46
C ARG A 39 -10.05 25.31 -11.21
N PRO A 40 -8.92 26.02 -11.32
CA PRO A 40 -8.31 26.71 -10.19
C PRO A 40 -9.12 27.99 -9.91
N GLY A 41 -9.78 28.04 -8.75
CA GLY A 41 -10.50 29.23 -8.31
C GLY A 41 -11.60 28.89 -7.32
N THR A 42 -11.27 28.91 -6.01
CA THR A 42 -12.19 29.09 -4.87
C THR A 42 -13.38 28.13 -4.66
N GLU A 43 -13.65 27.18 -5.53
CA GLU A 43 -14.72 26.20 -5.31
C GLU A 43 -14.22 25.03 -4.44
N VAL A 44 -14.91 24.80 -3.33
CA VAL A 44 -14.73 23.61 -2.50
C VAL A 44 -15.04 22.40 -3.37
N VAL A 45 -14.00 21.69 -3.80
CA VAL A 45 -14.14 20.46 -4.59
C VAL A 45 -14.89 19.43 -3.76
N ARG A 46 -16.16 19.23 -4.10
CA ARG A 46 -17.01 18.19 -3.52
C ARG A 46 -16.98 16.96 -4.42
N VAL A 47 -16.77 15.82 -3.79
CA VAL A 47 -16.63 14.53 -4.44
C VAL A 47 -17.76 13.63 -3.95
N GLN A 48 -18.44 12.95 -4.87
CA GLN A 48 -19.56 12.06 -4.53
C GLN A 48 -19.14 10.60 -4.56
N CYS A 49 -19.33 9.87 -3.46
CA CYS A 49 -19.04 8.44 -3.41
C CYS A 49 -19.97 7.66 -4.34
N SER A 50 -19.42 6.82 -5.21
CA SER A 50 -20.21 5.99 -6.14
C SER A 50 -21.01 4.87 -5.47
N SER A 51 -20.67 4.50 -4.23
CA SER A 51 -21.32 3.39 -3.52
C SER A 51 -22.45 3.85 -2.60
N CYS A 52 -22.25 4.91 -1.80
CA CYS A 52 -23.25 5.40 -0.84
C CYS A 52 -23.79 6.80 -1.17
N SER A 53 -23.39 7.38 -2.30
CA SER A 53 -23.80 8.72 -2.76
C SER A 53 -23.44 9.88 -1.83
N ARG A 54 -22.67 9.63 -0.75
CA ARG A 54 -22.20 10.66 0.18
C ARG A 54 -21.32 11.67 -0.55
N LEU A 55 -21.65 12.95 -0.38
CA LEU A 55 -20.80 14.05 -0.79
C LEU A 55 -19.76 14.30 0.31
N SER A 56 -18.51 14.52 -0.09
CA SER A 56 -17.42 14.83 0.82
C SER A 56 -16.51 15.86 0.19
N THR A 57 -16.00 16.77 0.99
CA THR A 57 -14.92 17.68 0.62
C THR A 57 -13.58 16.95 0.65
N ARG A 58 -12.55 17.54 0.03
CA ARG A 58 -11.20 16.95 -0.01
C ARG A 58 -10.62 16.67 1.39
N ASP A 59 -10.91 17.52 2.37
CA ASP A 59 -10.38 17.38 3.73
C ASP A 59 -11.05 16.28 4.54
N GLU A 60 -12.31 15.96 4.20
CA GLU A 60 -13.10 14.89 4.82
C GLU A 60 -12.77 13.49 4.26
N LEU A 61 -12.01 13.41 3.17
CA LEU A 61 -11.61 12.13 2.60
C LEU A 61 -10.62 11.42 3.51
N GLN A 62 -10.79 10.11 3.62
CA GLN A 62 -9.81 9.26 4.28
C GLN A 62 -8.78 8.77 3.28
N PHE A 63 -7.57 8.51 3.76
CA PHE A 63 -6.53 7.84 2.99
C PHE A 63 -6.37 6.43 3.51
N LYS A 64 -6.34 5.47 2.60
CA LYS A 64 -6.28 4.04 2.91
C LYS A 64 -5.21 3.37 2.07
N TYR A 65 -4.53 2.38 2.64
CA TYR A 65 -3.55 1.60 1.88
C TYR A 65 -4.21 0.53 0.99
N ARG A 66 -3.60 0.33 -0.18
CA ARG A 66 -3.79 -0.80 -1.08
C ARG A 66 -2.45 -1.19 -1.70
N LEU A 67 -1.69 -2.02 -1.00
CA LEU A 67 -0.39 -2.50 -1.46
C LEU A 67 -0.58 -3.75 -2.32
N LYS A 68 0.17 -3.81 -3.42
CA LYS A 68 0.28 -5.00 -4.27
C LYS A 68 1.66 -5.60 -4.11
N LEU A 69 1.70 -6.88 -3.77
CA LEU A 69 2.92 -7.66 -3.61
C LEU A 69 2.86 -8.90 -4.49
N GLN A 70 4.02 -9.41 -4.86
CA GLN A 70 4.19 -10.78 -5.35
C GLN A 70 4.92 -11.57 -4.28
N LEU A 71 4.31 -12.67 -3.84
CA LEU A 71 4.84 -13.53 -2.79
C LEU A 71 5.25 -14.87 -3.37
N GLN A 72 6.43 -15.34 -2.98
CA GLN A 72 6.88 -16.70 -3.22
C GLN A 72 6.86 -17.51 -1.92
N PHE A 73 6.25 -18.70 -1.95
CA PHE A 73 6.24 -19.63 -0.83
C PHE A 73 6.17 -21.08 -1.33
N GLY A 74 7.07 -21.93 -0.82
CA GLY A 74 7.27 -23.25 -1.41
C GLY A 74 7.59 -23.15 -2.90
N VAL A 75 6.75 -23.78 -3.74
CA VAL A 75 6.84 -23.71 -5.21
C VAL A 75 5.84 -22.74 -5.84
N THR A 76 5.08 -22.00 -5.02
CA THR A 76 4.02 -21.11 -5.47
C THR A 76 4.52 -19.68 -5.53
N ILE A 77 4.22 -19.01 -6.65
CA ILE A 77 4.32 -17.55 -6.79
C ILE A 77 2.90 -17.03 -6.97
N ALA A 78 2.50 -16.05 -6.16
CA ALA A 78 1.16 -15.49 -6.19
C ALA A 78 1.17 -13.98 -5.99
N ASP A 79 0.33 -13.29 -6.76
CA ASP A 79 0.03 -11.89 -6.52
C ASP A 79 -0.88 -11.76 -5.30
N ALA A 80 -0.65 -10.71 -4.51
CA ALA A 80 -1.28 -10.50 -3.23
C ALA A 80 -1.62 -9.02 -3.03
N MET A 81 -2.75 -8.77 -2.36
CA MET A 81 -3.18 -7.45 -1.94
C MET A 81 -3.25 -7.33 -0.43
N MET A 82 -2.67 -6.25 0.09
CA MET A 82 -2.74 -5.83 1.48
C MET A 82 -3.52 -4.53 1.60
N PHE A 83 -4.41 -4.47 2.59
CA PHE A 83 -5.23 -3.30 2.85
C PHE A 83 -4.93 -2.75 4.23
N ASP A 84 -4.92 -1.42 4.29
CA ASP A 84 -4.94 -0.60 5.51
C ASP A 84 -4.13 -1.16 6.69
N GLU A 85 -4.78 -1.58 7.79
CA GLU A 85 -4.15 -2.08 9.02
C GLU A 85 -3.00 -3.06 8.79
N VAL A 86 -3.13 -3.97 7.81
CA VAL A 86 -2.10 -4.96 7.50
C VAL A 86 -0.88 -4.30 6.85
N ALA A 87 -1.10 -3.32 5.98
CA ALA A 87 -0.04 -2.52 5.38
C ALA A 87 0.58 -1.54 6.38
N GLU A 88 -0.22 -0.94 7.26
CA GLU A 88 0.25 -0.07 8.33
C GLU A 88 1.19 -0.81 9.28
N SER A 89 0.86 -2.06 9.63
CA SER A 89 1.72 -2.91 10.44
C SER A 89 3.08 -3.18 9.77
N LEU A 90 3.09 -3.47 8.47
CA LEU A 90 4.33 -3.75 7.73
C LEU A 90 5.19 -2.48 7.53
N LEU A 91 4.55 -1.37 7.15
CA LEU A 91 5.25 -0.12 6.84
C LEU A 91 5.59 0.70 8.10
N GLY A 92 4.80 0.57 9.16
CA GLY A 92 4.94 1.29 10.43
C GLY A 92 4.40 2.72 10.44
N VAL A 93 3.65 3.13 9.41
CA VAL A 93 3.13 4.50 9.28
C VAL A 93 1.69 4.47 8.76
N PRO A 94 0.76 5.23 9.37
CA PRO A 94 -0.61 5.27 8.90
C PRO A 94 -0.76 5.95 7.53
N ALA A 95 -1.76 5.53 6.75
CA ALA A 95 -1.90 5.94 5.35
C ALA A 95 -2.03 7.46 5.16
N TRP A 96 -2.75 8.13 6.07
CA TRP A 96 -2.92 9.58 6.01
C TRP A 96 -1.60 10.33 6.17
N ARG A 97 -0.73 9.87 7.09
CA ARG A 97 0.57 10.49 7.37
C ARG A 97 1.52 10.27 6.20
N MET A 98 1.56 9.06 5.68
CA MET A 98 2.31 8.73 4.48
C MET A 98 1.91 9.65 3.31
N LYS A 99 0.61 9.83 3.05
CA LYS A 99 0.14 10.66 1.92
C LYS A 99 0.32 12.16 2.12
N ARG A 100 0.01 12.69 3.30
CA ARG A 100 -0.04 14.15 3.54
C ARG A 100 1.31 14.74 3.96
N GLU A 101 2.14 13.97 4.65
CA GLU A 101 3.40 14.47 5.20
C GLU A 101 4.61 13.88 4.47
N LEU A 102 4.69 12.54 4.40
CA LEU A 102 5.93 11.89 3.99
C LEU A 102 6.16 11.93 2.48
N LEU A 103 5.18 11.56 1.66
CA LEU A 103 5.36 11.54 0.21
C LEU A 103 5.65 12.93 -0.39
N PRO A 104 5.04 14.04 0.08
CA PRO A 104 5.43 15.38 -0.37
C PRO A 104 6.86 15.76 0.01
N GLN A 105 7.34 15.36 1.19
CA GLN A 105 8.70 15.66 1.66
C GLN A 105 9.76 14.75 1.04
N TYR A 106 9.40 13.49 0.77
CA TYR A 106 10.29 12.46 0.25
C TYR A 106 9.64 11.76 -0.96
N PRO A 107 9.65 12.39 -2.16
CA PRO A 107 9.02 11.82 -3.35
C PRO A 107 9.58 10.44 -3.76
N ASN A 108 10.85 10.17 -3.43
CA ASN A 108 11.52 8.90 -3.72
C ASN A 108 11.24 7.79 -2.70
N LEU A 109 10.49 8.08 -1.62
CA LEU A 109 10.19 7.12 -0.57
C LEU A 109 9.53 5.81 -1.06
N PRO A 110 8.57 5.83 -2.02
CA PRO A 110 8.01 4.59 -2.57
C PRO A 110 9.07 3.67 -3.19
N ALA A 111 10.01 4.22 -3.96
CA ALA A 111 11.05 3.42 -4.61
C ALA A 111 12.01 2.79 -3.60
N VAL A 112 12.40 3.54 -2.56
CA VAL A 112 13.23 3.00 -1.45
C VAL A 112 12.49 1.90 -0.71
N LEU A 113 11.21 2.11 -0.41
CA LEU A 113 10.37 1.09 0.22
C LEU A 113 10.24 -0.18 -0.63
N GLU A 114 10.08 -0.04 -1.96
CA GLU A 114 10.03 -1.20 -2.86
C GLU A 114 11.31 -2.04 -2.74
N GLN A 115 12.47 -1.38 -2.75
CA GLN A 115 13.77 -2.06 -2.60
C GLN A 115 13.93 -2.75 -1.23
N LEU A 116 13.46 -2.11 -0.16
CA LEU A 116 13.55 -2.68 1.20
C LEU A 116 12.62 -3.87 1.41
N LEU A 117 11.47 -3.89 0.74
CA LEU A 117 10.51 -4.98 0.86
C LEU A 117 10.93 -6.21 0.03
N VAL A 118 11.56 -6.01 -1.13
CA VAL A 118 12.01 -7.12 -1.98
C VAL A 118 13.07 -7.97 -1.26
N GLY A 119 12.89 -9.29 -1.30
CA GLY A 119 13.74 -10.26 -0.61
C GLY A 119 13.41 -10.44 0.88
N LEU A 120 12.50 -9.63 1.45
CA LEU A 120 12.10 -9.77 2.84
C LEU A 120 11.38 -11.10 3.05
N ARG A 121 11.89 -11.88 4.01
CA ARG A 121 11.25 -13.12 4.47
C ARG A 121 10.12 -12.80 5.43
N VAL A 122 8.96 -13.38 5.17
CA VAL A 122 7.73 -13.09 5.91
C VAL A 122 6.97 -14.37 6.23
N SER A 123 6.27 -14.36 7.36
CA SER A 123 5.12 -15.22 7.58
C SER A 123 3.85 -14.42 7.29
N PHE A 124 2.82 -15.07 6.78
CA PHE A 124 1.58 -14.37 6.46
C PHE A 124 0.37 -15.30 6.48
N SER A 125 -0.81 -14.70 6.68
CA SER A 125 -2.08 -15.37 6.49
C SER A 125 -2.87 -14.68 5.38
N TYR A 126 -3.58 -15.48 4.58
CA TYR A 126 -4.31 -14.99 3.43
C TYR A 126 -5.68 -15.64 3.29
N GLN A 127 -6.57 -14.96 2.59
CA GLN A 127 -7.84 -15.51 2.13
C GLN A 127 -7.81 -15.63 0.62
N GLN A 128 -8.12 -16.82 0.12
CA GLN A 128 -8.38 -17.02 -1.30
C GLN A 128 -9.74 -16.41 -1.65
N PRO A 129 -9.82 -15.59 -2.70
CA PRO A 129 -11.09 -15.13 -3.22
C PRO A 129 -11.91 -16.34 -3.70
N PRO A 130 -13.24 -16.32 -3.54
CA PRO A 130 -14.08 -17.39 -4.04
C PRO A 130 -13.90 -17.54 -5.56
N PRO A 131 -13.82 -18.77 -6.09
CA PRO A 131 -13.73 -19.01 -7.52
C PRO A 131 -14.99 -18.45 -8.20
N LYS A 132 -14.81 -17.72 -9.31
CA LYS A 132 -15.96 -17.25 -10.10
C LYS A 132 -16.67 -18.46 -10.72
N ARG A 133 -18.00 -18.53 -10.59
CA ARG A 133 -18.85 -19.57 -11.20
C ARG A 133 -18.87 -19.56 -12.74
N THR A 134 -18.25 -18.58 -13.40
CA THR A 134 -18.24 -18.48 -14.87
C THR A 134 -16.96 -19.05 -15.46
N ALA A 135 -17.04 -20.31 -15.90
CA ALA A 135 -15.99 -21.13 -16.51
C ALA A 135 -15.48 -20.66 -17.90
N LYS A 136 -15.51 -19.35 -18.21
CA LYS A 136 -15.11 -18.82 -19.54
C LYS A 136 -14.00 -17.77 -19.53
N GLN A 137 -13.36 -17.50 -18.40
CA GLN A 137 -12.12 -16.72 -18.38
C GLN A 137 -11.05 -17.50 -17.62
N GLY A 138 -10.29 -18.30 -18.39
CA GLY A 138 -9.02 -18.82 -17.91
C GLY A 138 -8.08 -17.67 -17.54
N LEU A 139 -7.19 -17.93 -16.58
CA LEU A 139 -5.98 -17.16 -16.24
C LEU A 139 -6.10 -15.90 -15.37
N PHE A 140 -7.23 -15.60 -14.74
CA PHE A 140 -7.24 -14.59 -13.67
C PHE A 140 -7.35 -15.27 -12.30
N THR A 141 -6.22 -15.79 -11.81
CA THR A 141 -6.05 -16.08 -10.39
C THR A 141 -6.15 -14.75 -9.65
N ARG A 142 -7.24 -14.54 -8.91
CA ARG A 142 -7.41 -13.28 -8.16
C ARG A 142 -6.31 -13.17 -7.10
N ASP A 143 -5.80 -11.96 -6.91
CA ASP A 143 -4.81 -11.64 -5.89
C ASP A 143 -5.24 -12.17 -4.52
N LEU A 144 -4.31 -12.80 -3.80
CA LEU A 144 -4.53 -13.26 -2.43
C LEU A 144 -4.79 -12.06 -1.53
N LYS A 145 -5.87 -12.08 -0.74
CA LYS A 145 -6.07 -11.03 0.26
C LYS A 145 -5.27 -11.38 1.50
N ILE A 146 -4.21 -10.62 1.78
CA ILE A 146 -3.41 -10.78 2.99
C ILE A 146 -4.18 -10.22 4.18
N MET A 147 -4.27 -11.03 5.23
CA MET A 147 -4.95 -10.71 6.48
C MET A 147 -3.97 -10.40 7.61
N LYS A 148 -2.75 -10.94 7.53
CA LYS A 148 -1.65 -10.68 8.45
C LYS A 148 -0.34 -10.92 7.71
N ILE A 149 0.68 -10.12 7.97
CA ILE A 149 2.04 -10.32 7.46
C ILE A 149 3.04 -9.84 8.52
N GLU A 150 4.08 -10.64 8.75
CA GLU A 150 5.09 -10.35 9.77
C GLU A 150 6.48 -10.75 9.23
N PRO A 151 7.48 -9.86 9.29
CA PRO A 151 8.86 -10.19 8.94
C PRO A 151 9.42 -11.29 9.84
N LEU A 152 10.05 -12.31 9.25
CA LEU A 152 10.70 -13.39 9.98
C LEU A 152 12.06 -12.96 10.53
N LEU A 153 12.44 -13.54 11.68
CA LEU A 153 13.75 -13.34 12.30
C LEU A 153 14.78 -14.38 11.79
N PRO A 154 16.08 -14.01 11.67
CA PRO A 154 16.63 -12.67 11.89
C PRO A 154 16.14 -11.68 10.84
N GLN A 155 15.65 -10.52 11.30
CA GLN A 155 15.03 -9.52 10.45
C GLN A 155 16.11 -8.78 9.67
N LEU A 156 15.93 -8.62 8.36
CA LEU A 156 16.73 -7.69 7.56
C LEU A 156 16.39 -6.22 7.90
N LEU A 157 15.17 -5.98 8.43
CA LEU A 157 14.71 -4.66 8.84
C LEU A 157 14.68 -4.58 10.37
N PRO A 158 15.57 -3.82 11.03
CA PRO A 158 15.60 -3.70 12.49
C PRO A 158 14.41 -2.90 13.06
N GLU A 159 13.63 -2.26 12.19
CA GLU A 159 12.47 -1.44 12.50
C GLU A 159 11.49 -1.46 11.29
N PRO A 160 10.25 -0.96 11.42
CA PRO A 160 9.31 -0.92 10.30
C PRO A 160 9.86 -0.21 9.05
N ALA A 161 9.47 -0.70 7.88
CA ALA A 161 10.12 -0.36 6.61
C ALA A 161 10.17 1.15 6.31
N ALA A 162 9.09 1.90 6.61
CA ALA A 162 9.08 3.34 6.33
C ALA A 162 9.98 4.14 7.27
N LEU A 163 10.10 3.75 8.54
CA LEU A 163 10.99 4.43 9.47
C LEU A 163 12.45 4.23 9.08
N PHE A 164 12.80 2.99 8.71
CA PHE A 164 14.13 2.67 8.19
C PHE A 164 14.44 3.46 6.91
N ALA A 165 13.50 3.46 5.94
CA ALA A 165 13.65 4.21 4.70
C ALA A 165 13.83 5.72 4.92
N LEU A 166 13.08 6.30 5.85
CA LEU A 166 13.21 7.72 6.19
C LEU A 166 14.57 8.05 6.79
N LYS A 167 15.07 7.24 7.73
CA LYS A 167 16.42 7.43 8.29
C LYS A 167 17.49 7.32 7.21
N PHE A 168 17.37 6.31 6.34
CA PHE A 168 18.27 6.14 5.20
C PHE A 168 18.26 7.38 4.30
N LEU A 169 17.08 7.87 3.91
CA LEU A 169 16.96 9.06 3.09
C LEU A 169 17.53 10.31 3.78
N GLN A 170 17.27 10.53 5.07
CA GLN A 170 17.79 11.68 5.81
C GLN A 170 19.32 11.69 5.86
N GLN A 171 19.94 10.52 6.09
CA GLN A 171 21.40 10.38 6.11
C GLN A 171 22.03 10.69 4.75
N HIS A 172 21.40 10.28 3.65
CA HIS A 172 21.94 10.45 2.30
C HIS A 172 21.57 11.81 1.67
N SER A 173 20.48 12.44 2.11
CA SER A 173 20.12 13.81 1.70
C SER A 173 21.08 14.85 2.28
N SER A 174 21.75 14.53 3.39
CA SER A 174 22.72 15.41 4.06
C SER A 174 24.11 15.39 3.42
N ALA A 175 24.39 14.40 2.56
CA ALA A 175 25.69 14.21 1.92
C ALA A 175 25.91 15.11 0.70
N ASP A 176 24.83 15.59 0.06
CA ASP A 176 24.89 16.45 -1.14
C ASP A 176 25.11 17.95 -0.82
N LEU A 177 25.27 18.31 0.47
CA LEU A 177 25.56 19.68 0.93
C LEU A 177 27.00 19.90 1.40
N VAL A 178 27.89 18.92 1.21
CA VAL A 178 29.31 19.02 1.61
C VAL A 178 30.22 18.77 0.40
N HIS A 179 30.14 19.61 -0.62
CA HIS A 179 31.26 19.83 -1.54
C HIS A 179 31.39 21.33 -1.86
N PRO A 180 32.34 22.05 -1.22
CA PRO A 180 32.83 23.34 -1.71
C PRO A 180 33.65 23.19 -3.00
#